data_AF-C6WW13-F1
#
_entry.id   AF-C6WW13-F1
#
_cell.length_a   1.000
_cell.length_b   1.000
_cell.length_c   1.000
_cell.angle_alpha   90.00
_cell.angle_beta   90.00
_cell.angle_gamma   90.00
#
_symmetry.space_group_name_H-M   'P 1'
#
loop_
_entity.id
_entity.type
_entity.pdbx_description
1 polymer ?
#
loop_
_entity_poly.entity_id
_entity_poly.type
_entity_poly.pdbx_seq_one_letter_code
_entity_poly.pdbx_strand_id
1 'polypeptide(L)'
;MNMTFNQLWQIGTIWLLTLNTAYAEALKDPTQPPLAFYNQAHSIDGSGLLDGPVLQSIILGANYHAAIINGQKVMLGKKYDGATLIRLNEREAVLRNPDNTLKILTMEYSIQKKILPPNDQANLAKKSSQLKQK
;
A
#
# COMPACT_ATOMS: atom_id res chain seq x y z
N MET A 1 1.67 -51.37 52.64
CA MET A 1 2.42 -51.14 51.39
C MET A 1 3.40 -50.02 51.70
N ASN A 2 4.64 -50.39 52.03
CA ASN A 2 5.55 -49.53 52.78
C ASN A 2 6.42 -48.77 51.78
N MET A 3 6.15 -47.48 51.60
CA MET A 3 6.96 -46.60 50.74
C MET A 3 8.24 -46.22 51.48
N THR A 4 9.38 -46.39 50.80
CA THR A 4 10.72 -46.10 51.34
C THR A 4 11.02 -44.61 51.30
N PHE A 5 11.68 -44.12 52.36
CA PHE A 5 11.95 -42.69 52.66
C PHE A 5 12.68 -41.92 51.53
N ASN A 6 13.39 -42.62 50.63
CA ASN A 6 14.16 -42.02 49.53
C ASN A 6 13.29 -41.63 48.31
N GLN A 7 12.05 -42.12 48.22
CA GLN A 7 11.08 -41.75 47.18
C GLN A 7 10.36 -40.43 47.46
N LEU A 8 10.31 -39.99 48.73
CA LEU A 8 9.67 -38.72 49.12
C LEU A 8 10.47 -37.48 48.69
N TRP A 9 11.80 -37.58 48.58
CA TRP A 9 12.63 -36.45 48.14
C TRP A 9 12.50 -36.19 46.63
N GLN A 10 12.27 -37.23 45.81
CA GLN A 10 12.15 -37.07 44.36
C GLN A 10 10.78 -36.52 43.90
N ILE A 11 9.71 -36.75 44.66
CA ILE A 11 8.37 -36.26 44.29
C ILE A 11 8.28 -34.74 44.52
N GLY A 12 8.94 -34.21 45.56
CA GLY A 12 8.94 -32.79 45.87
C GLY A 12 9.59 -31.92 44.77
N THR A 13 10.66 -32.42 44.15
CA THR A 13 11.40 -31.69 43.09
C THR A 13 10.64 -31.64 41.77
N ILE A 14 9.78 -32.62 41.49
CA ILE A 14 8.96 -32.65 40.27
C ILE A 14 7.77 -31.68 40.39
N TRP A 15 7.25 -31.44 41.60
CA TRP A 15 6.13 -30.52 41.80
C TRP A 15 6.54 -29.04 41.66
N LEU A 16 7.80 -28.69 41.99
CA LEU A 16 8.30 -27.31 41.92
C LEU A 16 8.59 -26.81 40.49
N LEU A 17 8.65 -27.70 39.49
CA LEU A 17 9.01 -27.33 38.10
C LEU A 17 7.82 -27.00 37.19
N THR A 18 6.57 -27.14 37.67
CA THR A 18 5.37 -27.04 36.83
C THR A 18 4.69 -25.66 36.81
N LEU A 19 5.22 -24.66 37.52
CA LEU A 19 4.51 -23.39 37.78
C LEU A 19 4.97 -22.19 36.92
N ASN A 20 5.95 -22.34 36.02
CA ASN A 20 6.43 -21.24 35.18
C ASN A 20 5.79 -21.26 33.79
N THR A 21 4.50 -20.94 33.70
CA THR A 21 3.89 -20.54 32.43
C THR A 21 4.14 -19.04 32.23
N ALA A 22 5.20 -18.70 31.50
CA ALA A 22 5.48 -17.31 31.13
C ALA A 22 4.43 -16.84 30.10
N TYR A 23 3.52 -15.96 30.53
CA TYR A 23 2.60 -15.28 29.63
C TYR A 23 3.37 -14.16 28.93
N ALA A 24 3.81 -14.40 27.70
CA ALA A 24 4.34 -13.35 26.85
C ALA A 24 3.17 -12.43 26.43
N GLU A 25 3.19 -11.19 26.89
CA GLU A 25 2.23 -10.18 26.45
C GLU A 25 2.52 -9.83 24.98
N ALA A 26 1.55 -10.10 24.12
CA ALA A 26 1.67 -9.85 22.68
C ALA A 26 1.75 -8.33 22.44
N LEU A 27 2.95 -7.84 22.13
CA LEU A 27 3.19 -6.44 21.77
C LEU A 27 2.53 -6.16 20.42
N LYS A 28 1.42 -5.43 20.44
CA LYS A 28 0.71 -5.03 19.23
C LYS A 28 1.54 -4.01 18.46
N ASP A 29 1.75 -4.29 17.17
CA ASP A 29 2.53 -3.43 16.29
C ASP A 29 1.87 -2.03 16.16
N PRO A 30 2.55 -0.95 16.55
CA PRO A 30 1.99 0.41 16.48
C PRO A 30 1.88 0.93 15.05
N THR A 31 2.44 0.25 14.05
CA THR A 31 2.33 0.55 12.62
C THR A 31 1.14 -0.14 11.95
N GLN A 32 0.32 -0.89 12.71
CA GLN A 32 -0.84 -1.57 12.15
C GLN A 32 -1.84 -0.56 11.56
N PRO A 33 -2.07 -0.55 10.24
CA PRO A 33 -2.97 0.41 9.61
C PRO A 33 -4.43 0.17 10.05
N PRO A 34 -5.29 1.20 9.98
CA PRO A 34 -6.71 1.07 10.28
C PRO A 34 -7.36 -0.06 9.48
N LEU A 35 -8.31 -0.79 10.08
CA LEU A 35 -8.99 -1.94 9.45
C LEU A 35 -9.62 -1.61 8.08
N ALA A 36 -10.00 -0.34 7.86
CA ALA A 36 -10.52 0.15 6.58
C ALA A 36 -9.55 -0.04 5.39
N PHE A 37 -8.23 0.00 5.62
CA PHE A 37 -7.23 -0.20 4.57
C PHE A 37 -7.21 -1.64 4.05
N TYR A 38 -7.48 -2.62 4.91
CA TYR A 38 -7.53 -4.03 4.51
C TYR A 38 -8.77 -4.34 3.66
N ASN A 39 -9.89 -3.65 3.92
CA ASN A 39 -11.12 -3.80 3.15
C ASN A 39 -11.08 -3.09 1.79
N GLN A 40 -10.14 -2.13 1.61
CA GLN A 40 -9.96 -1.40 0.35
C GLN A 40 -9.12 -2.17 -0.68
N ALA A 41 -8.53 -3.31 -0.30
CA ALA A 41 -7.74 -4.15 -1.20
C ALA A 41 -8.53 -4.73 -2.39
N HIS A 42 -9.87 -4.60 -2.41
CA HIS A 42 -10.74 -5.09 -3.49
C HIS A 42 -11.37 -3.98 -4.35
N SER A 43 -11.07 -2.71 -4.11
CA SER A 43 -11.47 -1.63 -5.01
C SER A 43 -10.22 -0.98 -5.61
N ILE A 44 -9.56 -1.70 -6.53
CA ILE A 44 -8.77 -1.06 -7.60
C ILE A 44 -9.76 -0.50 -8.62
N ASP A 45 -10.74 0.28 -8.17
CA ASP A 45 -11.40 1.20 -9.07
C ASP A 45 -10.49 2.42 -9.12
N GLY A 46 -9.60 2.42 -10.12
CA GLY A 46 -8.87 3.60 -10.60
C GLY A 46 -9.81 4.68 -11.13
N SER A 47 -10.92 4.96 -10.45
CA SER A 47 -11.91 5.95 -10.86
C SER A 47 -11.48 7.32 -10.33
N GLY A 48 -10.66 7.94 -11.16
CA GLY A 48 -9.82 9.11 -10.90
C GLY A 48 -8.56 9.08 -11.77
N LEU A 49 -8.35 8.02 -12.57
CA LEU A 49 -7.38 7.98 -13.64
C LEU A 49 -7.58 9.21 -14.53
N LEU A 50 -6.58 10.08 -14.55
CA LEU A 50 -6.47 11.05 -15.63
C LEU A 50 -6.51 10.24 -16.94
N ASP A 51 -7.41 10.58 -17.85
CA ASP A 51 -7.68 9.84 -19.10
C ASP A 51 -6.56 10.01 -20.14
N GLY A 52 -5.31 9.84 -19.70
CA GLY A 52 -4.15 10.14 -20.52
C GLY A 52 -2.84 9.62 -19.96
N PRO A 53 -1.76 9.76 -20.73
CA PRO A 53 -0.42 9.43 -20.29
C PRO A 53 -0.01 10.30 -19.09
N VAL A 54 0.37 9.64 -18.00
CA VAL A 54 0.87 10.27 -16.78
C VAL A 54 2.33 9.89 -16.62
N LEU A 55 3.18 10.90 -16.43
CA LEU A 55 4.58 10.71 -16.07
C LEU A 55 4.70 10.38 -14.59
N GLN A 56 5.23 9.19 -14.28
CA GLN A 56 5.35 8.70 -12.90
C GLN A 56 6.77 8.84 -12.36
N SER A 57 7.78 8.54 -13.18
CA SER A 57 9.18 8.69 -12.79
C SER A 57 10.09 8.95 -13.99
N ILE A 58 11.29 9.47 -13.70
CA ILE A 58 12.31 9.84 -14.67
C ILE A 58 13.64 9.24 -14.20
N ILE A 59 14.37 8.62 -15.13
CA ILE A 59 15.69 8.05 -14.92
C ILE A 59 16.68 8.85 -15.74
N LEU A 60 17.59 9.55 -15.07
CA LEU A 60 18.69 10.31 -15.65
C LEU A 60 20.02 9.68 -15.23
N GLY A 61 20.56 8.78 -16.06
CA GLY A 61 21.90 8.20 -15.89
C GLY A 61 22.86 8.67 -16.99
N ALA A 62 24.18 8.57 -16.75
CA ALA A 62 25.22 9.11 -17.64
C ALA A 62 25.06 8.75 -19.13
N ASN A 63 24.61 7.53 -19.43
CA ASN A 63 24.37 7.04 -20.80
C ASN A 63 22.95 6.51 -21.02
N TYR A 64 22.06 6.67 -20.04
CA TYR A 64 20.74 6.04 -20.04
C TYR A 64 19.68 6.99 -19.51
N HIS A 65 18.79 7.42 -20.41
CA HIS A 65 17.67 8.29 -20.10
C HIS A 65 16.35 7.59 -20.41
N ALA A 66 15.45 7.51 -19.43
CA ALA A 66 14.14 6.89 -19.59
C ALA A 66 13.07 7.55 -18.72
N ALA A 67 11.82 7.44 -19.14
CA ALA A 67 10.63 7.81 -18.37
C ALA A 67 9.81 6.56 -18.02
N ILE A 68 9.12 6.58 -16.90
CA ILE A 68 8.01 5.65 -16.63
C ILE A 68 6.70 6.40 -16.86
N ILE A 69 5.95 5.98 -17.87
CA ILE A 69 4.68 6.59 -18.30
C ILE A 69 3.59 5.52 -18.17
N ASN A 70 2.58 5.75 -17.33
CA ASN A 70 1.54 4.75 -17.01
C ASN A 70 2.10 3.35 -16.68
N GLY A 71 3.20 3.27 -15.93
CA GLY A 71 3.87 2.03 -15.57
C GLY A 71 4.81 1.46 -16.64
N GLN A 72 4.82 2.00 -17.85
CA GLN A 72 5.70 1.56 -18.93
C GLN A 72 7.01 2.35 -18.96
N LYS A 73 8.14 1.64 -18.98
CA LYS A 73 9.47 2.24 -19.17
C LYS A 73 9.73 2.57 -20.65
N VAL A 74 10.03 3.83 -20.95
CA VAL A 74 10.25 4.36 -22.29
C VAL A 74 11.60 5.05 -22.33
N MET A 75 12.52 4.57 -23.17
CA MET A 75 13.83 5.21 -23.34
C MET A 75 13.75 6.42 -24.26
N LEU A 76 14.67 7.37 -24.09
CA LEU A 76 14.83 8.50 -25.02
C LEU A 76 15.00 8.00 -26.46
N GLY A 77 14.26 8.57 -27.39
CA GLY A 77 14.20 8.16 -28.81
C GLY A 77 13.28 6.97 -29.10
N LYS A 78 12.65 6.35 -28.09
CA LYS A 78 11.68 5.26 -28.28
C LYS A 78 10.25 5.77 -28.25
N LYS A 79 9.33 4.92 -28.71
CA LYS A 79 7.90 5.26 -28.82
C LYS A 79 7.12 4.82 -27.59
N TYR A 80 6.12 5.62 -27.26
CA TYR A 80 5.05 5.36 -26.32
C TYR A 80 3.74 5.75 -27.00
N ASP A 81 2.83 4.79 -27.17
CA ASP A 81 1.52 5.01 -27.79
C ASP A 81 1.57 5.81 -29.12
N GLY A 82 2.50 5.41 -30.00
CA GLY A 82 2.72 6.07 -31.29
C GLY A 82 3.56 7.37 -31.24
N ALA A 83 3.68 8.02 -30.08
CA ALA A 83 4.49 9.22 -29.89
C ALA A 83 5.94 8.88 -29.52
N THR A 84 6.92 9.64 -30.02
CA THR A 84 8.35 9.42 -29.74
C THR A 84 8.82 10.30 -28.58
N LEU A 85 9.49 9.73 -27.59
CA LEU A 85 10.12 10.48 -26.49
C LEU A 85 11.35 11.22 -27.01
N ILE A 86 11.27 12.54 -27.15
CA ILE A 86 12.32 13.35 -27.79
C ILE A 86 13.16 14.17 -26.80
N ARG A 87 12.64 14.43 -25.61
CA ARG A 87 13.35 15.18 -24.55
C ARG A 87 12.94 14.68 -23.18
N LEU A 88 13.89 14.66 -22.26
CA LEU A 88 13.71 14.30 -20.87
C LEU A 88 14.51 15.27 -20.00
N ASN A 89 13.88 15.83 -18.97
CA ASN A 89 14.51 16.65 -17.93
C ASN A 89 14.16 16.06 -16.56
N GLU A 90 14.58 16.70 -15.47
CA GLU A 90 14.31 16.24 -14.09
C GLU A 90 12.84 16.15 -13.71
N ARG A 91 11.95 16.90 -14.41
CA ARG A 91 10.51 16.99 -14.06
C ARG A 91 9.57 16.75 -15.24
N GLU A 92 10.10 16.65 -16.45
CA GLU A 92 9.31 16.70 -17.68
C GLU A 92 9.79 15.68 -18.71
N ALA A 93 8.84 15.11 -19.43
CA ALA A 93 9.06 14.29 -20.62
C ALA A 93 8.30 14.90 -21.80
N VAL A 94 8.99 15.09 -22.93
CA VAL A 94 8.39 15.64 -24.15
C VAL A 94 8.24 14.53 -25.18
N LEU A 95 7.00 14.24 -25.55
CA LEU A 95 6.61 13.30 -26.59
C LEU A 95 6.29 14.07 -27.87
N ARG A 96 6.78 13.56 -29.01
CA ARG A 96 6.38 14.02 -30.35
C ARG A 96 5.40 13.03 -30.95
N ASN A 97 4.19 13.48 -31.22
CA ASN A 97 3.17 12.69 -31.88
C ASN A 97 3.48 12.51 -33.39
N PRO A 98 2.83 11.55 -34.07
CA PRO A 98 3.01 11.34 -35.52
C PRO A 98 2.63 12.55 -36.39
N ASP A 99 1.73 13.41 -35.90
CA ASP A 99 1.30 14.67 -36.52
C ASP A 99 2.26 15.85 -36.28
N ASN A 100 3.44 15.58 -35.70
CA ASN A 100 4.45 16.56 -35.27
C ASN A 100 4.06 17.46 -34.10
N THR A 101 2.91 17.23 -33.46
CA THR A 101 2.57 17.97 -32.22
C THR A 101 3.43 17.52 -31.04
N LEU A 102 3.69 18.43 -30.11
CA LEU A 102 4.45 18.16 -28.89
C LEU A 102 3.50 18.00 -27.71
N LYS A 103 3.65 16.92 -26.96
CA LYS A 103 2.96 16.66 -25.71
C LYS A 103 3.96 16.66 -24.57
N ILE A 104 3.77 17.54 -23.60
CA ILE A 104 4.64 17.66 -22.43
C ILE A 104 3.93 16.97 -21.27
N LEU A 105 4.60 15.99 -20.67
CA LEU A 105 4.16 15.35 -19.44
C LEU A 105 5.00 15.88 -18.29
N THR A 106 4.36 16.39 -17.24
CA THR A 106 5.02 16.93 -16.06
C THR A 106 4.74 16.05 -14.86
N MET A 107 5.75 15.84 -14.03
CA MET A 107 5.65 15.10 -12.76
C MET A 107 5.00 15.97 -11.68
N GLU A 108 3.76 16.39 -11.88
CA GLU A 108 2.96 17.05 -10.85
C GLU A 108 2.07 16.01 -10.16
N TYR A 109 2.01 16.04 -8.83
CA TYR A 109 1.06 15.20 -8.10
C TYR A 109 -0.34 15.80 -8.26
N SER A 110 -1.21 15.14 -9.01
CA SER A 110 -2.62 15.55 -9.08
C SER A 110 -3.38 15.03 -7.86
N ILE A 111 -3.20 15.65 -6.68
CA ILE A 111 -3.98 15.28 -5.48
C ILE A 111 -5.36 15.92 -5.61
N GLN A 112 -6.37 15.11 -5.93
CA GLN A 112 -7.77 15.53 -5.91
C GLN A 112 -8.41 15.09 -4.58
N LYS A 113 -8.75 16.05 -3.70
CA LYS A 113 -9.47 15.76 -2.46
C LYS A 113 -10.94 15.45 -2.80
N LYS A 114 -11.30 14.17 -2.77
CA LYS A 114 -12.72 13.75 -2.81
C LYS A 114 -13.36 14.10 -1.47
N ILE A 115 -14.07 15.22 -1.40
CA ILE A 115 -14.88 15.58 -0.22
C ILE A 115 -16.14 14.73 -0.27
N LEU A 116 -16.29 13.77 0.65
CA LEU A 116 -17.52 13.00 0.76
C LEU A 116 -18.64 13.92 1.28
N PRO A 117 -19.82 13.94 0.64
CA PRO A 117 -20.94 14.75 1.09
C PRO A 117 -21.40 14.31 2.50
N PRO A 118 -21.87 15.24 3.36
CA PRO A 118 -22.25 14.95 4.75
C PRO A 118 -23.31 13.82 4.91
N ASN A 119 -24.11 13.59 3.87
CA ASN A 119 -25.23 12.65 3.90
C ASN A 119 -24.79 11.18 3.96
N ASP A 120 -23.61 10.82 3.45
CA ASP A 120 -23.14 9.44 3.52
C ASP A 120 -22.76 9.03 4.95
N GLN A 121 -22.17 9.95 5.73
CA GLN A 121 -21.82 9.69 7.12
C GLN A 121 -23.04 9.45 8.02
N ALA A 122 -24.13 10.18 7.76
CA ALA A 122 -25.39 9.99 8.46
C ALA A 122 -26.03 8.61 8.17
N ASN A 123 -25.92 8.13 6.92
CA ASN A 123 -26.42 6.82 6.52
C ASN A 123 -25.57 5.66 7.05
N LEU A 124 -24.24 5.82 7.12
CA LEU A 124 -23.32 4.87 7.77
C LEU A 124 -23.58 4.74 9.28
N ALA A 125 -23.85 5.85 9.98
CA ALA A 125 -24.17 5.87 11.40
C ALA A 125 -25.57 5.26 11.72
N LYS A 126 -26.53 5.44 10.81
CA LYS A 126 -27.87 4.86 10.95
C LYS A 126 -27.88 3.35 10.70
N LYS A 127 -27.05 2.86 9.77
CA LYS A 127 -26.91 1.43 9.44
C LYS A 127 -26.27 0.61 10.56
N SER A 128 -25.29 1.15 11.28
CA SER A 128 -24.65 0.47 12.42
C SER A 128 -25.57 0.37 13.64
N SER A 129 -26.48 1.33 13.82
CA SER A 129 -27.46 1.33 14.91
C SER A 129 -28.58 0.31 14.70
N GLN A 130 -28.97 0.06 13.44
CA GLN A 130 -29.97 -0.94 13.05
C GLN A 130 -29.44 -2.38 13.14
N LEU A 131 -28.13 -2.59 12.99
CA LEU A 131 -27.52 -3.93 13.08
C LEU A 131 -27.41 -4.46 14.53
N LYS A 132 -27.58 -3.58 15.53
CA LYS A 132 -27.47 -3.91 16.96
C LYS A 132 -28.82 -4.18 17.64
N GLN A 133 -29.93 -4.09 16.91
CA GLN A 133 -31.30 -4.30 17.41
C GLN A 133 -31.95 -5.59 16.90
N LYS A 134 -31.16 -6.52 16.36
CA LYS A 134 -31.59 -7.87 16.00
C LYS A 134 -30.70 -8.89 16.69
#